data_AF-A0A6L2J926-F1
#
_entry.id   AF-A0A6L2J926-F1
#
_cell.length_a   1.000
_cell.length_b   1.000
_cell.length_c   1.000
_cell.angle_alpha   90.00
_cell.angle_beta   90.00
_cell.angle_gamma   90.00
#
_symmetry.space_group_name_H-M   'P 1'
#
loop_
_entity.id
_entity.type
_entity.pdbx_description
1 polymer ?
#
loop_
_entity_poly.entity_id
_entity_poly.type
_entity_poly.pdbx_seq_one_letter_code
_entity_poly.pdbx_strand_id
1 'polypeptide(L)'
;MALSPESEHPIKAYGYAARDTSGTLSPLTFSRRATGDKDVRFKVLYCGICHSDLHFAKNEWGMSTYPLVPGNSKLGTKWGLDVWWDHADHVKAALMILKATVQNKFSHMGSPTMMAHTLMVGGKVEKFKVGDKVGVGCLVGSCGSCQSCADDLESYCPQQILTYGFPYHDGTRTYGGYSDHMVAEEHFVLRWPENLPLDSKYLLLEYVLP
;
A
#
# COMPACT_ATOMS: atom_id res chain seq x y z
N MET A 1 9.89 -17.00 -20.39
CA MET A 1 8.71 -16.12 -20.51
C MET A 1 8.39 -15.61 -19.12
N ALA A 2 8.22 -14.30 -18.92
CA ALA A 2 7.78 -13.79 -17.62
C ALA A 2 6.37 -14.30 -17.33
N LEU A 3 6.10 -14.71 -16.08
CA LEU A 3 4.76 -15.12 -15.68
C LEU A 3 3.82 -13.92 -15.76
N SER A 4 2.55 -14.17 -16.09
CA SER A 4 1.53 -13.13 -16.03
C SER A 4 1.31 -12.68 -14.58
N PRO A 5 0.93 -11.42 -14.31
CA PRO A 5 0.63 -10.97 -12.94
C PRO A 5 -0.39 -11.85 -12.21
N GLU A 6 -1.32 -12.46 -12.94
CA GLU A 6 -2.33 -13.37 -12.40
C GLU A 6 -1.77 -14.71 -11.94
N SER A 7 -0.68 -15.18 -12.55
CA SER A 7 -0.11 -16.53 -12.33
C SER A 7 1.25 -16.50 -11.65
N GLU A 8 1.76 -15.32 -11.29
CA GLU A 8 3.07 -15.12 -10.66
C GLU A 8 3.12 -15.73 -9.25
N HIS A 9 1.99 -15.73 -8.54
CA HIS A 9 1.87 -16.20 -7.17
C HIS A 9 0.61 -17.05 -6.93
N PRO A 10 0.56 -17.82 -5.81
CA PRO A 10 -0.55 -18.74 -5.57
C PRO A 10 -1.87 -18.06 -5.16
N ILE A 11 -1.85 -16.85 -4.62
CA ILE A 11 -3.06 -16.21 -4.05
C ILE A 11 -3.58 -15.16 -5.03
N LYS A 12 -4.79 -15.34 -5.53
CA LYS A 12 -5.42 -14.37 -6.44
C LYS A 12 -5.81 -13.11 -5.69
N ALA A 13 -5.55 -11.96 -6.30
CA ALA A 13 -5.89 -10.63 -5.83
C ALA A 13 -6.59 -9.86 -6.95
N TYR A 14 -7.41 -8.89 -6.56
CA TYR A 14 -8.09 -7.99 -7.48
C TYR A 14 -7.86 -6.55 -7.06
N GLY A 15 -7.61 -5.68 -8.04
CA GLY A 15 -7.38 -4.27 -7.79
C GLY A 15 -7.54 -3.41 -9.03
N TYR A 16 -7.12 -2.16 -8.91
CA TYR A 16 -7.15 -1.17 -9.99
C TYR A 16 -5.72 -0.74 -10.34
N ALA A 17 -5.36 -0.85 -11.61
CA ALA A 17 -4.01 -0.57 -12.09
C ALA A 17 -4.00 0.47 -13.21
N ALA A 18 -2.96 1.29 -13.21
CA ALA A 18 -2.52 2.02 -14.39
C ALA A 18 -1.77 1.05 -15.31
N ARG A 19 -1.93 1.22 -16.63
CA ARG A 19 -1.27 0.40 -17.65
C ARG A 19 -0.32 1.21 -18.54
N ASP A 20 -0.41 2.53 -18.47
CA ASP A 20 0.36 3.48 -19.26
C ASP A 20 0.41 4.85 -18.55
N THR A 21 1.06 5.81 -19.18
CA THR A 21 1.30 7.16 -18.67
C THR A 21 0.06 8.05 -18.62
N SER A 22 -1.11 7.59 -19.07
CA SER A 22 -2.36 8.32 -18.86
C SER A 22 -2.74 8.39 -17.38
N GLY A 23 -2.27 7.42 -16.58
CA GLY A 23 -2.66 7.25 -15.18
C GLY A 23 -4.11 6.78 -15.01
N THR A 24 -4.76 6.35 -16.09
CA THR A 24 -6.14 5.83 -16.03
C THR A 24 -6.13 4.47 -15.34
N LEU A 25 -6.83 4.39 -14.20
CA LEU A 25 -6.93 3.14 -13.46
C LEU A 25 -8.08 2.29 -13.99
N SER A 26 -7.82 0.99 -14.15
CA SER A 26 -8.80 0.01 -14.61
C SER A 26 -8.61 -1.32 -13.89
N PRO A 27 -9.67 -2.15 -13.79
CA PRO A 27 -9.61 -3.45 -13.15
C PRO A 27 -8.43 -4.31 -13.61
N LEU A 28 -7.74 -4.93 -12.65
CA LEU A 28 -6.67 -5.89 -12.85
C LEU A 28 -6.84 -7.04 -11.85
N THR A 29 -6.88 -8.25 -12.38
CA THR A 29 -6.64 -9.46 -11.58
C THR A 29 -5.13 -9.70 -11.56
N PHE A 30 -4.60 -10.04 -10.40
CA PHE A 30 -3.19 -10.37 -10.22
C PHE A 30 -3.06 -11.40 -9.10
N SER A 31 -1.84 -11.62 -8.62
CA SER A 31 -1.58 -12.57 -7.55
C SER A 31 -0.52 -12.08 -6.57
N ARG A 32 -0.64 -12.52 -5.32
CA ARG A 32 0.27 -12.21 -4.21
C ARG A 32 0.84 -13.49 -3.61
N ARG A 33 2.05 -13.40 -3.06
CA ARG A 33 2.73 -14.52 -2.41
C ARG A 33 1.87 -15.17 -1.32
N ALA A 34 2.15 -16.45 -1.05
CA ALA A 34 1.60 -17.11 0.13
C ALA A 34 2.07 -16.38 1.41
N THR A 35 1.33 -16.54 2.51
CA THR A 35 1.73 -15.94 3.79
C THR A 35 2.91 -16.74 4.33
N GLY A 36 4.11 -16.17 4.27
CA GLY A 36 5.30 -16.74 4.87
C GLY A 36 5.28 -16.67 6.39
N ASP A 37 6.29 -17.25 7.03
CA ASP A 37 6.37 -17.37 8.50
C ASP A 37 6.33 -16.02 9.25
N LYS A 38 6.85 -14.95 8.64
CA LYS A 38 6.88 -13.59 9.21
C LYS A 38 5.89 -12.63 8.53
N ASP A 39 5.05 -13.14 7.63
CA ASP A 39 4.11 -12.31 6.89
C ASP A 39 2.79 -12.16 7.63
N VAL A 40 2.17 -11.00 7.42
CA VAL A 40 0.78 -10.72 7.77
C VAL A 40 0.02 -10.50 6.48
N ARG A 41 -1.03 -11.29 6.25
CA ARG A 41 -2.00 -11.03 5.17
C ARG A 41 -3.23 -10.37 5.76
N PHE A 42 -3.70 -9.32 5.11
CA PHE A 42 -4.79 -8.51 5.61
C PHE A 42 -5.73 -8.07 4.47
N LYS A 43 -7.02 -7.98 4.79
CA LYS A 43 -8.07 -7.46 3.92
C LYS A 43 -8.02 -5.95 3.99
N VAL A 44 -7.73 -5.30 2.86
CA VAL A 44 -7.72 -3.84 2.79
C VAL A 44 -9.15 -3.36 2.99
N LEU A 45 -9.35 -2.46 3.94
CA LEU A 45 -10.65 -1.83 4.17
C LEU A 45 -10.69 -0.44 3.56
N TYR A 46 -9.61 0.32 3.77
CA TYR A 46 -9.44 1.67 3.24
C TYR A 46 -8.01 1.83 2.75
N CYS A 47 -7.84 2.55 1.64
CA CYS A 47 -6.54 2.99 1.17
C CYS A 47 -6.63 4.47 0.84
N GLY A 48 -5.74 5.24 1.45
CA GLY A 48 -5.55 6.64 1.13
C GLY A 48 -5.09 6.88 -0.30
N ILE A 49 -5.40 8.05 -0.85
CA ILE A 49 -4.80 8.55 -2.09
C ILE A 49 -3.69 9.54 -1.74
N CYS A 50 -2.47 9.23 -2.16
CA CYS A 50 -1.33 10.12 -2.02
C CYS A 50 -1.05 10.82 -3.36
N HIS A 51 -0.50 12.04 -3.33
CA HIS A 51 -0.03 12.71 -4.55
C HIS A 51 1.03 11.87 -5.30
N SER A 52 1.80 11.07 -4.56
CA SER A 52 2.77 10.15 -5.16
C SER A 52 2.09 9.06 -6.01
N ASP A 53 0.86 8.63 -5.69
CA ASP A 53 0.12 7.68 -6.51
C ASP A 53 -0.12 8.24 -7.92
N LEU A 54 -0.42 9.54 -8.03
CA LEU A 54 -0.62 10.21 -9.31
C LEU A 54 0.68 10.33 -10.11
N HIS A 55 1.77 10.75 -9.46
CA HIS A 55 3.08 10.86 -10.10
C HIS A 55 3.56 9.52 -10.66
N PHE A 56 3.39 8.43 -9.90
CA PHE A 56 3.71 7.08 -10.36
C PHE A 56 2.73 6.59 -11.44
N ALA A 57 1.42 6.80 -11.28
CA ALA A 57 0.44 6.39 -12.27
C ALA A 57 0.68 7.05 -13.64
N LYS A 58 1.08 8.32 -13.66
CA LYS A 58 1.39 9.10 -14.87
C LYS A 58 2.85 9.04 -15.33
N ASN A 59 3.70 8.35 -14.57
CA ASN A 59 5.14 8.28 -14.82
C ASN A 59 5.86 9.63 -14.89
N GLU A 60 5.46 10.60 -14.08
CA GLU A 60 6.03 11.96 -14.10
C GLU A 60 7.50 11.99 -13.64
N TRP A 61 7.95 10.97 -12.91
CA TRP A 61 9.35 10.78 -12.50
C TRP A 61 10.14 9.85 -13.43
N GLY A 62 9.53 9.32 -14.49
CA GLY A 62 10.21 8.48 -15.48
C GLY A 62 10.65 7.08 -15.01
N MET A 63 10.24 6.66 -13.81
CA MET A 63 10.68 5.43 -13.15
C MET A 63 9.56 4.40 -12.92
N SER A 64 8.37 4.65 -13.45
CA SER A 64 7.19 3.82 -13.20
C SER A 64 7.20 2.58 -14.07
N THR A 65 6.76 1.47 -13.48
CA THR A 65 6.71 0.17 -14.14
C THR A 65 5.28 -0.33 -14.15
N TYR A 66 4.75 -0.66 -15.34
CA TYR A 66 3.37 -1.11 -15.52
C TYR A 66 3.26 -2.64 -15.67
N PRO A 67 2.11 -3.26 -15.30
CA PRO A 67 0.95 -2.63 -14.66
C PRO A 67 1.28 -2.16 -13.24
N LEU A 68 0.76 -1.00 -12.85
CA LEU A 68 1.05 -0.37 -11.56
C LEU A 68 -0.25 -0.27 -10.76
N VAL A 69 -0.33 -0.96 -9.62
CA VAL A 69 -1.42 -0.81 -8.65
C VAL A 69 -0.94 0.15 -7.57
N PRO A 70 -1.40 1.42 -7.53
CA PRO A 70 -0.98 2.38 -6.52
C PRO A 70 -1.57 2.06 -5.14
N GLY A 71 -1.33 2.96 -4.19
CA GLY A 71 -1.81 2.84 -2.82
C GLY A 71 -0.67 2.55 -1.88
N ASN A 72 0.04 3.61 -1.52
CA ASN A 72 1.02 3.64 -0.45
C ASN A 72 0.73 4.86 0.43
N SER A 73 1.06 4.76 1.71
CA SER A 73 0.97 5.92 2.60
C SER A 73 2.36 6.46 2.86
N LYS A 74 2.72 7.56 2.16
CA LYS A 74 3.95 8.31 2.46
C LYS A 74 3.73 9.15 3.72
N LEU A 75 4.61 8.98 4.69
CA LEU A 75 4.82 9.94 5.75
C LEU A 75 5.91 10.94 5.34
N GLY A 76 5.53 12.21 5.23
CA GLY A 76 6.40 13.31 4.80
C GLY A 76 5.58 14.58 4.53
N THR A 77 6.14 15.73 4.87
CA THR A 77 5.51 17.04 5.12
C THR A 77 4.48 17.54 4.09
N LYS A 78 3.22 17.62 4.54
CA LYS A 78 2.06 18.29 3.92
C LYS A 78 1.65 17.76 2.53
N TRP A 79 0.38 18.04 2.17
CA TRP A 79 -0.22 17.99 0.83
C TRP A 79 -1.00 16.70 0.44
N GLY A 80 -2.34 16.77 0.50
CA GLY A 80 -3.25 15.99 -0.36
C GLY A 80 -4.48 15.43 0.34
N LEU A 81 -5.64 15.39 -0.34
CA LEU A 81 -6.99 15.14 0.20
C LEU A 81 -7.38 13.64 0.27
N ASP A 82 -8.27 13.27 1.19
CA ASP A 82 -8.88 11.94 1.32
C ASP A 82 -9.86 11.61 0.18
N VAL A 83 -9.72 10.44 -0.44
CA VAL A 83 -10.77 9.80 -1.26
C VAL A 83 -11.00 8.40 -0.73
N TRP A 84 -12.27 8.08 -0.48
CA TRP A 84 -12.72 6.97 0.34
C TRP A 84 -12.97 5.71 -0.48
N TRP A 85 -12.49 4.58 0.02
CA TRP A 85 -12.78 3.25 -0.50
C TRP A 85 -13.69 2.54 0.51
N ASP A 86 -14.91 2.17 0.12
CA ASP A 86 -15.84 1.35 0.91
C ASP A 86 -16.23 0.11 0.10
N HIS A 87 -16.21 -1.07 0.75
CA HIS A 87 -16.43 -2.41 0.14
C HIS A 87 -17.82 -2.56 -0.49
N ALA A 88 -18.74 -1.61 -0.27
CA ALA A 88 -20.12 -1.73 -0.71
C ALA A 88 -20.35 -1.52 -2.22
N ASP A 89 -19.47 -0.86 -2.98
CA ASP A 89 -19.75 -0.57 -4.40
C ASP A 89 -18.48 -0.42 -5.27
N HIS A 90 -18.07 -1.49 -5.96
CA HIS A 90 -16.97 -1.47 -6.94
C HIS A 90 -17.11 -0.38 -8.03
N VAL A 91 -18.34 0.06 -8.32
CA VAL A 91 -18.66 1.09 -9.33
C VAL A 91 -18.39 2.52 -8.83
N LYS A 92 -18.58 2.80 -7.52
CA LYS A 92 -18.35 4.14 -6.96
C LYS A 92 -16.85 4.46 -6.85
N ALA A 93 -16.03 3.46 -6.54
CA ALA A 93 -14.57 3.59 -6.47
C ALA A 93 -13.96 4.02 -7.81
N ALA A 94 -14.35 3.35 -8.91
CA ALA A 94 -13.89 3.70 -10.26
C ALA A 94 -14.33 5.12 -10.67
N LEU A 95 -15.56 5.52 -10.34
CA LEU A 95 -16.10 6.84 -10.67
C LEU A 95 -15.42 7.97 -9.89
N MET A 96 -15.01 7.73 -8.64
CA MET A 96 -14.34 8.73 -7.81
C MET A 96 -12.86 8.90 -8.17
N ILE A 97 -12.14 7.80 -8.45
CA ILE A 97 -10.78 7.84 -8.99
C ILE A 97 -10.77 8.61 -10.32
N LEU A 98 -11.71 8.31 -11.22
CA LEU A 98 -11.84 9.01 -12.50
C LEU A 98 -12.12 10.50 -12.31
N LYS A 99 -12.99 10.88 -11.37
CA LYS A 99 -13.29 12.29 -11.07
C LYS A 99 -12.09 13.03 -10.46
N ALA A 100 -11.33 12.39 -9.57
CA ALA A 100 -10.14 12.98 -8.97
C ALA A 100 -9.02 13.20 -10.01
N THR A 101 -8.78 12.23 -10.89
CA THR A 101 -7.79 12.34 -11.99
C THR A 101 -8.16 13.44 -13.00
N VAL A 102 -9.45 13.68 -13.21
CA VAL A 102 -9.96 14.70 -14.16
C VAL A 102 -9.94 16.12 -13.57
N GLN A 103 -10.11 16.29 -12.26
CA GLN A 103 -10.43 17.62 -11.69
C GLN A 103 -9.25 18.39 -11.06
N ASN A 104 -8.06 17.79 -10.92
CA ASN A 104 -6.80 18.44 -10.48
C ASN A 104 -6.96 19.44 -9.31
N LYS A 105 -7.81 19.12 -8.32
CA LYS A 105 -8.08 19.96 -7.14
C LYS A 105 -7.71 19.18 -5.88
N PHE A 106 -6.52 19.44 -5.33
CA PHE A 106 -6.04 18.83 -4.09
C PHE A 106 -5.54 19.93 -3.14
N SER A 107 -6.26 20.21 -2.06
CA SER A 107 -5.79 21.12 -1.01
C SER A 107 -6.11 20.59 0.40
N HIS A 108 -5.03 20.48 1.19
CA HIS A 108 -4.90 20.31 2.65
C HIS A 108 -5.49 19.04 3.31
N MET A 109 -4.62 18.13 3.80
CA MET A 109 -4.73 17.31 5.05
C MET A 109 -3.62 16.25 5.12
N GLY A 110 -3.49 15.56 6.26
CA GLY A 110 -2.40 14.64 6.62
C GLY A 110 -2.42 13.29 5.89
N SER A 111 -1.28 12.59 5.92
CA SER A 111 -1.01 11.37 5.15
C SER A 111 -1.99 10.21 5.44
N PRO A 112 -2.75 9.73 4.44
CA PRO A 112 -3.72 8.67 4.68
C PRO A 112 -3.07 7.28 4.64
N THR A 113 -3.12 6.57 5.76
CA THR A 113 -2.60 5.19 5.93
C THR A 113 -3.55 4.15 5.34
N MET A 114 -3.01 3.10 4.68
CA MET A 114 -3.83 1.95 4.30
C MET A 114 -4.22 1.19 5.55
N MET A 115 -5.52 1.03 5.79
CA MET A 115 -6.05 0.32 6.96
C MET A 115 -6.69 -0.99 6.54
N ALA A 116 -6.46 -2.02 7.34
CA ALA A 116 -6.88 -3.37 7.03
C ALA A 116 -7.19 -4.21 8.29
N HIS A 117 -7.90 -5.31 8.09
CA HIS A 117 -8.05 -6.36 9.09
C HIS A 117 -7.16 -7.55 8.72
N THR A 118 -6.41 -8.06 9.68
CA THR A 118 -5.59 -9.27 9.48
C THR A 118 -6.49 -10.46 9.17
N LEU A 119 -6.20 -11.13 8.06
CA LEU A 119 -6.85 -12.36 7.61
C LEU A 119 -6.06 -13.58 8.07
N MET A 120 -4.73 -13.53 7.96
CA MET A 120 -3.82 -14.61 8.33
C MET A 120 -2.49 -14.03 8.81
N VAL A 121 -1.85 -14.75 9.73
CA VAL A 121 -0.51 -14.43 10.25
C VAL A 121 0.39 -15.64 10.06
N GLY A 122 1.65 -15.41 9.74
CA GLY A 122 2.67 -16.44 9.64
C GLY A 122 2.97 -17.10 10.98
N GLY A 123 3.53 -18.30 10.96
CA GLY A 123 3.76 -19.11 12.17
C GLY A 123 4.78 -18.53 13.15
N LYS A 124 5.59 -17.54 12.74
CA LYS A 124 6.57 -16.83 13.58
C LYS A 124 6.18 -15.38 13.89
N VAL A 125 5.00 -14.94 13.45
CA VAL A 125 4.49 -13.61 13.76
C VAL A 125 3.99 -13.58 15.20
N GLU A 126 4.56 -12.69 16.01
CA GLU A 126 4.17 -12.53 17.42
C GLU A 126 3.41 -11.21 17.66
N LYS A 127 3.64 -10.21 16.80
CA LYS A 127 3.09 -8.86 16.98
C LYS A 127 1.59 -8.76 16.70
N PHE A 128 1.00 -9.69 15.94
CA PHE A 128 -0.37 -9.58 15.43
C PHE A 128 -1.12 -10.90 15.52
N LYS A 129 -2.44 -10.81 15.66
CA LYS A 129 -3.37 -11.94 15.55
C LYS A 129 -4.42 -11.69 14.48
N VAL A 130 -5.08 -12.73 13.99
CA VAL A 130 -6.21 -12.62 13.05
C VAL A 130 -7.31 -11.75 13.66
N GLY A 131 -7.87 -10.83 12.86
CA GLY A 131 -8.86 -9.83 13.28
C GLY A 131 -8.29 -8.52 13.84
N ASP A 132 -6.98 -8.42 14.06
CA ASP A 132 -6.35 -7.15 14.42
C ASP A 132 -6.51 -6.10 13.31
N LYS A 133 -6.70 -4.85 13.72
CA LYS A 133 -6.63 -3.68 12.83
C LYS A 133 -5.16 -3.31 12.63
N VAL A 134 -4.76 -3.23 11.37
CA VAL A 134 -3.38 -2.95 10.99
C VAL A 134 -3.31 -1.93 9.87
N GLY A 135 -2.14 -1.32 9.71
CA GLY A 135 -1.82 -0.50 8.55
C GLY A 135 -0.44 -0.75 7.98
N VAL A 136 -0.26 -0.35 6.73
CA VAL A 136 1.04 -0.41 6.04
C VAL A 136 1.33 0.94 5.38
N GLY A 137 2.57 1.38 5.52
CA GLY A 137 3.06 2.65 5.02
C GLY A 137 3.60 2.56 3.59
N CYS A 138 4.72 3.24 3.36
CA CYS A 138 5.41 3.28 2.08
C CYS A 138 6.46 2.22 1.85
N LEU A 139 6.86 1.53 2.91
CA LEU A 139 7.88 0.51 2.88
C LEU A 139 7.24 -0.84 3.17
N VAL A 140 7.72 -1.86 2.46
CA VAL A 140 7.33 -3.26 2.66
C VAL A 140 8.54 -4.18 2.80
N GLY A 141 9.75 -3.62 2.79
CA GLY A 141 11.02 -4.35 2.88
C GLY A 141 12.21 -3.40 3.02
N SER A 142 13.31 -3.95 3.53
CA SER A 142 14.63 -3.32 3.62
C SER A 142 15.71 -4.42 3.61
N CYS A 143 17.00 -4.08 3.71
CA CYS A 143 18.05 -5.11 3.78
C CYS A 143 18.17 -5.80 5.15
N GLY A 144 17.59 -5.21 6.22
CA GLY A 144 17.65 -5.73 7.59
C GLY A 144 19.04 -5.86 8.21
N SER A 145 20.09 -5.33 7.58
CA SER A 145 21.50 -5.59 7.97
C SER A 145 22.42 -4.38 7.92
N CYS A 146 21.98 -3.24 7.40
CA CYS A 146 22.77 -2.00 7.45
C CYS A 146 22.53 -1.24 8.77
N GLN A 147 23.42 -0.30 9.07
CA GLN A 147 23.32 0.55 10.27
C GLN A 147 21.96 1.24 10.37
N SER A 148 21.43 1.78 9.27
CA SER A 148 20.10 2.40 9.28
C SER A 148 18.99 1.41 9.64
N CYS A 149 19.08 0.15 9.23
CA CYS A 149 18.09 -0.86 9.66
C CYS A 149 18.29 -1.26 11.13
N ALA A 150 19.52 -1.24 11.64
CA ALA A 150 19.81 -1.52 13.05
C ALA A 150 19.33 -0.37 13.98
N ASP A 151 19.24 0.85 13.44
CA ASP A 151 18.81 2.05 14.16
C ASP A 151 17.30 2.37 13.95
N ASP A 152 16.49 1.44 13.44
CA ASP A 152 15.05 1.63 13.13
C ASP A 152 14.78 2.78 12.13
N LEU A 153 15.70 2.96 11.19
CA LEU A 153 15.74 4.02 10.16
C LEU A 153 15.68 3.41 8.75
N GLU A 154 14.77 2.45 8.50
CA GLU A 154 14.69 1.70 7.24
C GLU A 154 14.35 2.57 6.03
N SER A 155 13.76 3.74 6.26
CA SER A 155 13.54 4.77 5.22
C SER A 155 14.84 5.32 4.63
N TYR A 156 15.95 5.20 5.35
CA TYR A 156 17.29 5.55 4.89
C TYR A 156 18.07 4.34 4.38
N CYS A 157 17.47 3.15 4.36
CA CYS A 157 18.10 1.97 3.81
C CYS A 157 18.32 2.15 2.29
N PRO A 158 19.53 1.90 1.77
CA PRO A 158 19.80 1.97 0.33
C PRO A 158 19.09 0.86 -0.47
N GLN A 159 18.60 -0.18 0.21
CA GLN A 159 17.83 -1.28 -0.36
C GLN A 159 16.40 -1.34 0.20
N GLN A 160 15.82 -0.18 0.53
CA GLN A 160 14.41 -0.10 0.90
C GLN A 160 13.52 -0.54 -0.27
N ILE A 161 12.40 -1.20 0.04
CA ILE A 161 11.44 -1.68 -0.94
C ILE A 161 10.12 -0.95 -0.75
N LEU A 162 9.68 -0.24 -1.79
CA LEU A 162 8.45 0.53 -1.74
C LEU A 162 7.21 -0.34 -1.98
N THR A 163 6.09 0.08 -1.38
CA THR A 163 4.80 -0.62 -1.37
C THR A 163 4.24 -1.00 -2.75
N TYR A 164 4.54 -0.25 -3.80
CA TYR A 164 4.12 -0.58 -5.16
C TYR A 164 5.13 -0.17 -6.23
N GLY A 165 5.18 -0.92 -7.33
CA GLY A 165 5.96 -0.58 -8.53
C GLY A 165 7.44 -0.93 -8.46
N PHE A 166 7.90 -1.63 -7.40
CA PHE A 166 9.30 -2.01 -7.21
C PHE A 166 9.46 -3.52 -7.07
N PRO A 167 10.66 -4.07 -7.35
CA PRO A 167 10.95 -5.47 -7.09
C PRO A 167 10.92 -5.79 -5.59
N TYR A 168 10.27 -6.88 -5.22
CA TYR A 168 10.35 -7.49 -3.89
C TYR A 168 11.56 -8.45 -3.81
N HIS A 169 11.81 -9.03 -2.62
CA HIS A 169 12.93 -9.96 -2.41
C HIS A 169 12.90 -11.20 -3.32
N ASP A 170 11.72 -11.62 -3.77
CA ASP A 170 11.51 -12.74 -4.70
C ASP A 170 11.65 -12.33 -6.18
N GLY A 171 11.97 -11.05 -6.46
CA GLY A 171 12.10 -10.48 -7.80
C GLY A 171 10.77 -10.09 -8.46
N THR A 172 9.62 -10.37 -7.83
CA THR A 172 8.30 -9.99 -8.33
C THR A 172 7.99 -8.53 -8.04
N ARG A 173 6.97 -7.98 -8.69
CA ARG A 173 6.59 -6.57 -8.48
C ARG A 173 5.67 -6.39 -7.29
N THR A 174 5.93 -5.35 -6.50
CA THR A 174 5.03 -4.92 -5.43
C THR A 174 3.78 -4.26 -6.02
N TYR A 175 2.61 -4.63 -5.49
CA TYR A 175 1.31 -4.05 -5.82
C TYR A 175 0.69 -3.45 -4.56
N GLY A 176 0.21 -2.21 -4.65
CA GLY A 176 -0.23 -1.40 -3.52
C GLY A 176 -1.64 -1.70 -3.02
N GLY A 177 -2.13 -0.78 -2.20
CA GLY A 177 -3.39 -0.88 -1.46
C GLY A 177 -4.67 -0.67 -2.27
N TYR A 178 -4.60 -0.31 -3.56
CA TYR A 178 -5.79 -0.23 -4.41
C TYR A 178 -6.24 -1.63 -4.87
N SER A 179 -6.35 -2.55 -3.91
CA SER A 179 -6.66 -3.95 -4.08
C SER A 179 -7.46 -4.50 -2.90
N ASP A 180 -8.05 -5.68 -3.08
CA ASP A 180 -8.91 -6.35 -2.10
C ASP A 180 -8.18 -6.83 -0.83
N HIS A 181 -6.93 -7.23 -0.98
CA HIS A 181 -6.08 -7.69 0.12
C HIS A 181 -4.60 -7.44 -0.18
N MET A 182 -3.77 -7.49 0.87
CA MET A 182 -2.33 -7.36 0.75
C MET A 182 -1.60 -8.26 1.76
N VAL A 183 -0.31 -8.49 1.48
CA VAL A 183 0.61 -9.26 2.32
C VAL A 183 1.88 -8.45 2.50
N ALA A 184 2.34 -8.32 3.75
CA ALA A 184 3.56 -7.62 4.11
C ALA A 184 4.23 -8.33 5.28
N GLU A 185 5.56 -8.20 5.41
CA GLU A 185 6.29 -8.71 6.56
C GLU A 185 5.90 -7.93 7.83
N GLU A 186 5.77 -8.61 8.97
CA GLU A 186 5.27 -8.03 10.23
C GLU A 186 6.04 -6.79 10.69
N HIS A 187 7.31 -6.65 10.30
CA HIS A 187 8.15 -5.49 10.63
C HIS A 187 7.63 -4.19 10.01
N PHE A 188 7.03 -4.27 8.83
CA PHE A 188 6.50 -3.14 8.08
C PHE A 188 4.98 -2.94 8.27
N VAL A 189 4.39 -3.73 9.17
CA VAL A 189 2.97 -3.64 9.53
C VAL A 189 2.86 -2.92 10.87
N LEU A 190 2.00 -1.91 10.92
CA LEU A 190 1.73 -1.13 12.12
C LEU A 190 0.41 -1.56 12.75
N ARG A 191 0.37 -1.61 14.09
CA ARG A 191 -0.87 -1.81 14.83
C ARG A 191 -1.70 -0.53 14.79
N TRP A 192 -2.96 -0.65 14.40
CA TRP A 192 -3.87 0.49 14.45
C TRP A 192 -4.37 0.70 15.89
N PRO A 193 -4.24 1.92 16.47
CA PRO A 193 -4.74 2.21 17.81
C PRO A 193 -6.26 2.05 17.89
N GLU A 194 -6.78 1.42 18.95
CA GLU A 194 -8.23 1.18 19.09
C GLU A 194 -9.05 2.47 19.24
N ASN A 195 -8.44 3.51 19.80
CA ASN A 195 -9.03 4.82 19.99
C ASN A 195 -8.99 5.69 18.73
N LEU A 196 -8.38 5.22 17.65
CA LEU A 196 -8.34 5.94 16.38
C LEU A 196 -9.50 5.47 15.50
N PRO A 197 -10.47 6.35 15.15
CA PRO A 197 -11.61 5.97 14.33
C PRO A 197 -11.13 5.43 12.98
N LEU A 198 -11.83 4.42 12.47
CA LEU A 198 -11.49 3.81 11.18
C LEU A 198 -11.82 4.72 10.00
N ASP A 199 -12.74 5.65 10.22
CA ASP A 199 -13.25 6.64 9.29
C ASP A 199 -12.76 8.06 9.62
N SER A 200 -11.80 8.21 10.54
CA SER A 200 -11.31 9.54 10.89
C SER A 200 -10.66 10.16 9.66
N LYS A 201 -11.33 11.17 9.11
CA LYS A 201 -10.91 12.07 8.01
C LYS A 201 -9.62 12.85 8.30
N TYR A 202 -8.92 12.46 9.35
CA TYR A 202 -7.84 13.12 10.03
C TYR A 202 -7.12 12.05 10.86
N LEU A 203 -5.82 12.25 11.06
CA LEU A 203 -4.88 11.57 11.96
C LEU A 203 -3.97 10.50 11.34
N LEU A 204 -2.67 10.42 11.66
CA LEU A 204 -1.68 11.31 12.32
C LEU A 204 -0.35 10.55 12.22
N LEU A 205 0.79 11.26 12.18
CA LEU A 205 2.01 10.82 12.88
C LEU A 205 2.82 12.05 13.28
N GLU A 206 2.52 12.57 14.46
CA GLU A 206 3.41 13.43 15.25
C GLU A 206 3.46 12.94 16.72
N TYR A 207 3.08 11.68 16.98
CA TYR A 207 2.90 11.17 18.35
C TYR A 207 3.54 9.80 18.65
N VAL A 208 4.49 9.32 17.85
CA VAL A 208 5.28 8.12 18.20
C VAL A 208 6.74 8.30 17.82
N LEU A 209 7.40 9.31 18.38
CA LEU A 209 8.83 9.29 18.73
C LEU A 209 8.98 10.28 19.92
N PRO A 210 9.65 9.92 21.03
CA PRO A 210 10.02 10.88 22.06
C PRO A 210 10.99 11.95 21.51
#